data_AF-A0A2N3ILX9-F1
#
_entry.id   AF-A0A2N3ILX9-F1
#
_cell.length_a   1.000
_cell.length_b   1.000
_cell.length_c   1.000
_cell.angle_alpha   90.00
_cell.angle_beta   90.00
_cell.angle_gamma   90.00
#
_symmetry.space_group_name_H-M   'P 1'
#
loop_
_entity.id
_entity.type
_entity.pdbx_description
1 polymer ?
#
loop_
_entity_poly.entity_id
_entity_poly.type
_entity_poly.pdbx_seq_one_letter_code
_entity_poly.pdbx_strand_id
1 'polypeptide(L)'
;MVVLRSLGFQLVPFKLHRFRKQRPSRLKEIPVVVPPAEEQHRIVAKVDELMALCDQLELRSESQLAAHQMLVDTLLATLTDSADADELAQNWARLSTHFDTLFTTEASIDALKQTILQLAVTGILVSWENNVREEKLKNCISFGPRNGFSPKETTEDTGFYVLKLGATSYGSLNLTEIKKIDVAIEKESHLFIRKYDILIQRGNSANYVGSNCLNN
;
A
#
# COMPACT_ATOMS: atom_id res chain seq x y z
N MET A 1 -26.29 -36.16 1.88
CA MET A 1 -24.87 -35.86 1.60
C MET A 1 -24.81 -35.37 0.16
N VAL A 2 -24.86 -34.06 -0.05
CA VAL A 2 -24.76 -33.43 -1.38
C VAL A 2 -23.65 -32.40 -1.25
N VAL A 3 -22.58 -32.61 -2.01
CA VAL A 3 -21.39 -31.76 -2.03
C VAL A 3 -21.74 -30.54 -2.87
N LEU A 4 -22.00 -29.39 -2.22
CA LEU A 4 -22.04 -28.10 -2.89
C LEU A 4 -20.60 -27.68 -3.16
N ARG A 5 -20.13 -27.89 -4.39
CA ARG A 5 -18.88 -27.30 -4.87
C ARG A 5 -19.09 -25.79 -5.00
N SER A 6 -18.39 -25.08 -4.12
CA SER A 6 -17.84 -23.73 -4.28
C SER A 6 -17.92 -23.18 -5.71
N LEU A 7 -18.99 -22.45 -6.01
CA LEU A 7 -18.98 -21.42 -7.06
C LEU A 7 -18.78 -20.09 -6.35
N GLY A 8 -17.71 -19.41 -6.73
CA GLY A 8 -17.24 -18.13 -6.21
C GLY A 8 -18.13 -16.96 -6.62
N PHE A 9 -19.44 -17.08 -6.47
CA PHE A 9 -20.27 -15.90 -6.29
C PHE A 9 -19.92 -15.35 -4.91
N GLN A 10 -19.00 -14.40 -4.90
CA GLN A 10 -18.95 -13.43 -3.83
C GLN A 10 -20.29 -12.69 -3.90
N LEU A 11 -21.29 -13.24 -3.20
CA LEU A 11 -22.53 -12.58 -2.85
C LEU A 11 -22.13 -11.16 -2.50
N VAL A 12 -22.48 -10.20 -3.38
CA VAL A 12 -22.47 -8.79 -3.02
C VAL A 12 -23.11 -8.76 -1.64
N PRO A 13 -22.44 -8.23 -0.60
CA PRO A 13 -23.02 -8.21 0.71
C PRO A 13 -24.20 -7.24 0.63
N PHE A 14 -25.35 -7.73 0.18
CA PHE A 14 -26.62 -7.32 0.72
C PHE A 14 -26.37 -7.43 2.21
N LYS A 15 -26.19 -6.27 2.87
CA LYS A 15 -26.27 -6.16 4.31
C LYS A 15 -27.54 -6.90 4.67
N LEU A 16 -27.40 -8.16 5.08
CA LEU A 16 -28.48 -9.00 5.58
C LEU A 16 -28.93 -8.26 6.84
N HIS A 17 -29.85 -7.33 6.64
CA HIS A 17 -30.69 -6.80 7.69
C HIS A 17 -31.30 -8.04 8.33
N ARG A 18 -30.78 -8.43 9.50
CA ARG A 18 -31.22 -9.52 10.37
C ARG A 18 -32.34 -10.35 9.73
N PHE A 19 -31.99 -11.33 8.87
CA PHE A 19 -32.97 -12.33 8.46
C PHE A 19 -33.26 -13.17 9.70
N ARG A 20 -34.29 -12.76 10.43
CA ARG A 20 -34.89 -13.52 11.52
C ARG A 20 -35.34 -14.84 10.91
N LYS A 21 -34.67 -15.96 11.26
CA LYS A 21 -35.03 -17.32 10.82
C LYS A 21 -36.56 -17.46 10.92
N GLN A 22 -37.23 -17.58 9.77
CA GLN A 22 -38.67 -17.83 9.78
C GLN A 22 -38.91 -19.22 10.36
N ARG A 23 -39.90 -19.35 11.25
CA ARG A 23 -40.32 -20.65 11.78
C ARG A 23 -40.90 -21.47 10.62
N PRO A 24 -40.57 -22.76 10.47
CA PRO A 24 -41.02 -23.59 9.33
C PRO A 24 -42.55 -23.67 9.21
N SER A 25 -43.29 -23.40 10.29
CA SER A 25 -44.76 -23.31 10.27
C SER A 25 -45.29 -22.15 9.41
N ARG A 26 -44.55 -21.06 9.22
CA ARG A 26 -45.00 -19.88 8.45
C ARG A 26 -44.82 -20.01 6.94
N LEU A 27 -44.01 -20.97 6.47
CA LEU A 27 -43.82 -21.23 5.04
C LEU A 27 -45.04 -21.91 4.41
N LYS A 28 -45.80 -22.69 5.21
CA LYS A 28 -47.01 -23.41 4.75
C LYS A 28 -48.20 -22.48 4.46
N GLU A 29 -48.15 -21.24 4.94
CA GLU A 29 -49.24 -20.27 4.83
C GLU A 29 -49.00 -19.24 3.71
N ILE A 30 -47.92 -19.37 2.92
CA ILE A 30 -47.65 -18.46 1.80
C ILE A 30 -48.47 -18.93 0.60
N PRO A 31 -49.51 -18.20 0.17
CA PRO A 31 -50.23 -18.55 -1.05
C PRO A 31 -49.29 -18.31 -2.24
N VAL A 32 -48.93 -19.38 -2.94
CA VAL A 32 -48.11 -19.32 -4.16
C VAL A 32 -48.99 -19.73 -5.32
N VAL A 33 -49.05 -18.87 -6.34
CA VAL A 33 -49.70 -19.23 -7.60
C VAL A 33 -48.75 -20.14 -8.37
N VAL A 34 -49.19 -21.38 -8.61
CA VAL A 34 -48.40 -22.39 -9.30
C VAL A 34 -48.92 -22.52 -10.73
N PRO A 35 -48.11 -22.21 -11.76
CA PRO A 35 -48.54 -22.36 -13.15
C PRO A 35 -48.65 -23.85 -13.53
N PRO A 36 -49.28 -24.19 -14.66
CA PRO A 36 -49.33 -25.57 -15.16
C PRO A 36 -47.94 -26.20 -15.28
N ALA A 37 -47.84 -27.52 -15.12
CA ALA A 37 -46.54 -28.22 -15.08
C ALA A 37 -45.65 -27.96 -16.30
N GLU A 38 -46.25 -27.88 -17.50
CA GLU A 38 -45.52 -27.55 -18.72
C GLU A 38 -44.88 -26.16 -18.66
N GLU A 39 -45.60 -25.17 -18.13
CA GLU A 39 -45.12 -23.80 -17.99
C GLU A 39 -44.03 -23.71 -16.90
N GLN A 40 -44.14 -24.48 -15.81
CA GLN A 40 -43.05 -24.59 -14.83
C GLN A 40 -41.77 -25.09 -15.48
N HIS A 41 -41.83 -26.12 -16.34
CA HIS A 41 -40.66 -26.62 -17.05
C HIS A 41 -40.07 -25.59 -18.00
N ARG A 42 -40.90 -24.82 -18.72
CA ARG A 42 -40.44 -23.71 -19.58
C ARG A 42 -39.75 -22.61 -18.77
N ILE A 43 -40.33 -22.23 -17.62
CA ILE A 43 -39.75 -21.23 -16.72
C ILE A 43 -38.41 -21.71 -16.18
N VAL A 44 -38.33 -22.94 -15.67
CA VAL A 44 -37.08 -23.52 -15.15
C VAL A 44 -36.02 -23.55 -16.25
N ALA A 45 -36.35 -24.02 -17.45
CA ALA A 45 -35.41 -24.03 -18.57
C ALA A 45 -34.88 -22.63 -18.91
N LYS A 46 -35.74 -21.59 -18.86
CA LYS A 46 -35.31 -20.22 -19.13
C LYS A 46 -34.47 -19.61 -18.00
N VAL A 47 -34.78 -19.95 -16.76
CA VAL A 47 -33.96 -19.56 -15.59
C VAL A 47 -32.59 -20.21 -15.68
N ASP A 48 -32.51 -21.49 -16.01
CA ASP A 48 -31.24 -22.21 -16.17
C ASP A 48 -30.39 -21.60 -17.29
N GLU A 49 -31.01 -21.24 -18.43
CA GLU A 49 -30.33 -20.53 -19.53
C GLU A 49 -29.77 -19.17 -19.07
N LEU A 50 -30.56 -18.38 -18.34
CA LEU A 50 -30.14 -17.07 -17.85
C LEU A 50 -29.04 -17.19 -16.80
N MET A 51 -29.11 -18.17 -15.91
CA MET A 51 -28.06 -18.44 -14.92
C MET A 51 -26.75 -18.84 -15.60
N ALA A 52 -26.81 -19.70 -16.62
CA ALA A 52 -25.65 -20.07 -17.41
C ALA A 52 -25.03 -18.86 -18.15
N LEU A 53 -25.85 -17.90 -18.60
CA LEU A 53 -25.36 -16.65 -19.18
C LEU A 53 -24.66 -15.77 -18.14
N CYS A 54 -25.23 -15.64 -16.94
CA CYS A 54 -24.61 -14.92 -15.83
C CYS A 54 -23.23 -15.51 -15.50
N ASP A 55 -23.14 -16.83 -15.35
CA ASP A 55 -21.87 -17.53 -15.05
C ASP A 55 -20.81 -17.23 -16.14
N GLN A 56 -21.21 -17.20 -17.41
CA GLN A 56 -20.31 -16.87 -18.52
C GLN A 56 -19.84 -15.41 -18.48
N LEU A 57 -20.75 -14.47 -18.17
CA LEU A 57 -20.43 -13.05 -18.08
C LEU A 57 -19.48 -12.77 -16.92
N GLU A 58 -19.67 -13.42 -15.78
CA GLU A 58 -18.79 -13.31 -14.62
C GLU A 58 -17.39 -13.83 -14.94
N LEU A 59 -17.30 -15.05 -15.50
CA LEU A 59 -16.01 -15.62 -15.90
C LEU A 59 -15.27 -14.72 -16.90
N ARG A 60 -16.01 -14.11 -17.83
CA ARG A 60 -15.44 -13.17 -18.80
C ARG A 60 -14.95 -11.90 -18.12
N SER A 61 -15.70 -11.35 -17.16
CA SER A 61 -15.32 -10.16 -16.41
C SER A 61 -14.05 -10.42 -15.59
N GLU A 62 -13.97 -11.56 -14.91
CA GLU A 62 -12.79 -11.98 -14.15
C GLU A 62 -11.56 -12.13 -15.04
N SER A 63 -11.70 -12.79 -16.21
CA SER A 63 -10.58 -12.97 -17.14
C SER A 63 -10.11 -11.64 -17.73
N GLN A 64 -11.03 -10.72 -18.02
CA GLN A 64 -10.71 -9.37 -18.49
C GLN A 64 -9.93 -8.59 -17.44
N LEU A 65 -10.35 -8.62 -16.17
CA LEU A 65 -9.64 -7.96 -15.08
C LEU A 65 -8.24 -8.58 -14.87
N ALA A 66 -8.12 -9.90 -14.92
CA ALA A 66 -6.85 -10.58 -14.80
C ALA A 66 -5.88 -10.23 -15.94
N ALA A 67 -6.38 -10.21 -17.18
CA ALA A 67 -5.60 -9.81 -18.34
C ALA A 67 -5.17 -8.33 -18.25
N HIS A 68 -6.07 -7.46 -17.80
CA HIS A 68 -5.77 -6.03 -17.56
C HIS A 68 -4.66 -5.86 -16.53
N GLN A 69 -4.76 -6.54 -15.39
CA GLN A 69 -3.74 -6.49 -14.35
C GLN A 69 -2.39 -6.98 -14.86
N MET A 70 -2.34 -8.12 -15.56
CA MET A 70 -1.12 -8.63 -16.15
C MET A 70 -0.48 -7.65 -17.14
N LEU A 71 -1.30 -6.96 -17.93
CA LEU A 71 -0.84 -5.96 -18.88
C LEU A 71 -0.23 -4.75 -18.15
N VAL A 72 -0.90 -4.24 -17.11
CA VAL A 72 -0.38 -3.13 -16.28
C VAL A 72 0.95 -3.54 -15.64
N ASP A 73 1.02 -4.72 -15.03
CA ASP A 73 2.23 -5.21 -14.36
C ASP A 73 3.39 -5.36 -15.35
N THR A 74 3.14 -5.93 -16.52
CA THR A 74 4.16 -6.09 -17.57
C THR A 74 4.66 -4.73 -18.06
N LEU A 75 3.77 -3.78 -18.31
CA LEU A 75 4.17 -2.45 -18.79
C LEU A 75 4.95 -1.67 -17.72
N LEU A 76 4.53 -1.73 -16.46
CA LEU A 76 5.28 -1.11 -15.37
C LEU A 76 6.65 -1.77 -15.17
N ALA A 77 6.74 -3.10 -15.33
CA ALA A 77 8.02 -3.81 -15.30
C ALA A 77 8.95 -3.36 -16.44
N THR A 78 8.43 -3.14 -17.65
CA THR A 78 9.26 -2.60 -18.75
C THR A 78 9.82 -1.21 -18.46
N LEU A 79 9.11 -0.40 -17.66
CA LEU A 79 9.66 0.88 -17.19
C LEU A 79 10.80 0.66 -16.19
N THR A 80 10.64 -0.25 -15.22
CA THR A 80 11.69 -0.50 -14.21
C THR A 80 12.92 -1.16 -14.79
N ASP A 81 12.77 -1.94 -15.87
CA ASP A 81 13.87 -2.64 -16.54
C ASP A 81 14.57 -1.78 -17.61
N SER A 82 14.11 -0.55 -17.85
CA SER A 82 14.73 0.37 -18.82
C SER A 82 16.18 0.67 -18.41
N ALA A 83 17.12 0.60 -19.35
CA ALA A 83 18.54 0.72 -19.05
C ALA A 83 18.99 2.18 -18.85
N ASP A 84 18.35 3.11 -19.55
CA ASP A 84 18.68 4.52 -19.55
C ASP A 84 17.44 5.44 -19.59
N ALA A 85 17.68 6.74 -19.42
CA ALA A 85 16.62 7.74 -19.40
C ALA A 85 15.91 7.90 -20.75
N ASP A 86 16.58 7.61 -21.87
CA ASP A 86 16.02 7.75 -23.21
C ASP A 86 15.06 6.58 -23.53
N GLU A 87 15.43 5.35 -23.16
CA GLU A 87 14.58 4.17 -23.22
C GLU A 87 13.37 4.31 -22.29
N LEU A 88 13.59 4.81 -21.07
CA LEU A 88 12.50 5.11 -20.14
C LEU A 88 11.52 6.13 -20.74
N ALA A 89 12.02 7.22 -21.35
CA ALA A 89 11.18 8.24 -21.96
C ALA A 89 10.35 7.68 -23.13
N GLN A 90 10.93 6.79 -23.94
CA GLN A 90 10.21 6.11 -25.03
C GLN A 90 9.12 5.16 -24.50
N ASN A 91 9.44 4.36 -23.48
CA ASN A 91 8.48 3.44 -22.86
C ASN A 91 7.35 4.21 -22.17
N TRP A 92 7.68 5.31 -21.49
CA TRP A 92 6.70 6.21 -20.89
C TRP A 92 5.79 6.88 -21.93
N ALA A 93 6.32 7.30 -23.09
CA ALA A 93 5.50 7.88 -24.15
C ALA A 93 4.44 6.90 -24.67
N ARG A 94 4.78 5.61 -24.81
CA ARG A 94 3.83 4.56 -25.19
C ARG A 94 2.75 4.34 -24.13
N LEU A 95 3.17 4.28 -22.87
CA LEU A 95 2.28 4.01 -21.74
C LEU A 95 1.33 5.19 -21.47
N SER A 96 1.84 6.42 -21.50
CA SER A 96 1.05 7.64 -21.29
C SER A 96 -0.02 7.85 -22.37
N THR A 97 0.17 7.34 -23.58
CA THR A 97 -0.85 7.37 -24.64
C THR A 97 -2.12 6.58 -24.26
N HIS A 98 -1.98 5.57 -23.40
CA HIS A 98 -3.09 4.71 -22.96
C HIS A 98 -3.43 4.88 -21.47
N PHE A 99 -3.00 5.99 -20.85
CA PHE A 99 -3.11 6.20 -19.42
C PHE A 99 -4.55 6.04 -18.88
N ASP A 100 -5.52 6.64 -19.55
CA ASP A 100 -6.95 6.63 -19.16
C ASP A 100 -7.56 5.21 -19.19
N THR A 101 -6.97 4.29 -19.95
CA THR A 101 -7.44 2.90 -20.02
C THR A 101 -6.73 2.03 -19.01
N LEU A 102 -5.41 2.23 -18.83
CA LEU A 102 -4.55 1.41 -17.98
C LEU A 102 -4.79 1.67 -16.49
N PHE A 103 -4.92 2.94 -16.09
CA PHE A 103 -4.96 3.34 -14.68
C PHE A 103 -6.35 3.73 -14.23
N THR A 104 -7.28 2.78 -14.30
CA THR A 104 -8.70 2.97 -13.94
C THR A 104 -9.04 2.45 -12.54
N THR A 105 -8.16 1.66 -11.93
CA THR A 105 -8.36 1.05 -10.61
C THR A 105 -7.40 1.62 -9.58
N GLU A 106 -7.81 1.65 -8.31
CA GLU A 106 -6.93 2.07 -7.21
C GLU A 106 -5.62 1.26 -7.16
N ALA A 107 -5.71 -0.06 -7.38
CA ALA A 107 -4.55 -0.95 -7.42
C ALA A 107 -3.55 -0.58 -8.52
N SER A 108 -4.03 -0.26 -9.73
CA SER A 108 -3.16 0.15 -10.84
C SER A 108 -2.47 1.50 -10.57
N ILE A 109 -3.16 2.42 -9.92
CA ILE A 109 -2.61 3.72 -9.52
C ILE A 109 -1.54 3.54 -8.45
N ASP A 110 -1.78 2.69 -7.46
CA ASP A 110 -0.79 2.41 -6.42
C ASP A 110 0.43 1.69 -6.98
N ALA A 111 0.24 0.75 -7.92
CA ALA A 111 1.35 0.13 -8.64
C ALA A 111 2.21 1.17 -9.38
N LEU A 112 1.59 2.10 -10.10
CA LEU A 112 2.29 3.20 -10.77
C LEU A 112 3.09 4.06 -9.78
N LYS A 113 2.51 4.44 -8.63
CA LYS A 113 3.23 5.21 -7.60
C LYS A 113 4.46 4.47 -7.12
N GLN A 114 4.35 3.16 -6.86
CA GLN A 114 5.48 2.34 -6.44
C GLN A 114 6.56 2.26 -7.53
N THR A 115 6.16 2.12 -8.79
CA THR A 115 7.09 2.14 -9.93
C THR A 115 7.84 3.47 -10.03
N ILE A 116 7.15 4.61 -9.88
CA ILE A 116 7.80 5.94 -9.89
C ILE A 116 8.78 6.07 -8.73
N LEU A 117 8.41 5.63 -7.52
CA LEU A 117 9.31 5.63 -6.37
C LEU A 117 10.54 4.74 -6.61
N GLN A 118 10.35 3.56 -7.18
CA GLN A 118 11.45 2.67 -7.52
C GLN A 118 12.39 3.33 -8.55
N LEU A 119 11.86 3.91 -9.63
CA LEU A 119 12.64 4.62 -10.64
C LEU A 119 13.39 5.84 -10.07
N ALA A 120 12.81 6.52 -9.07
CA ALA A 120 13.48 7.61 -8.37
C ALA A 120 14.66 7.08 -7.55
N VAL A 121 14.50 5.95 -6.87
CA VAL A 121 15.54 5.31 -6.04
C VAL A 121 16.65 4.68 -6.91
N THR A 122 16.32 4.09 -8.05
CA THR A 122 17.33 3.60 -9.02
C THR A 122 18.08 4.75 -9.69
N GLY A 123 17.56 5.97 -9.58
CA GLY A 123 18.22 7.16 -10.08
C GLY A 123 18.05 7.41 -11.56
N ILE A 124 17.29 6.57 -12.29
CA ILE A 124 17.04 6.75 -13.73
C ILE A 124 16.25 8.05 -14.01
N LEU A 125 15.43 8.50 -13.05
CA LEU A 125 14.67 9.76 -13.18
C LEU A 125 15.52 11.03 -13.05
N VAL A 126 16.80 10.93 -12.72
CA VAL A 126 17.68 12.07 -12.49
C VAL A 126 18.96 11.90 -13.30
N SER A 127 19.40 12.94 -14.00
CA SER A 127 20.71 12.95 -14.65
C SER A 127 21.79 13.11 -13.58
N TRP A 128 22.23 12.01 -12.98
CA TRP A 128 23.37 12.04 -12.09
C TRP A 128 24.64 12.30 -12.90
N GLU A 129 25.54 13.15 -12.39
CA GLU A 129 26.92 13.16 -12.87
C GLU A 129 27.54 11.76 -12.64
N ASN A 130 28.44 11.32 -13.52
CA ASN A 130 28.95 9.94 -13.74
C ASN A 130 29.51 9.12 -12.54
N ASN A 131 29.18 9.45 -11.29
CA ASN A 131 29.70 8.84 -10.06
C ASN A 131 28.63 8.21 -9.17
N VAL A 132 27.53 7.69 -9.74
CA VAL A 132 26.57 6.91 -8.96
C VAL A 132 27.06 5.49 -8.81
N ARG A 133 27.13 5.02 -7.57
CA ARG A 133 27.42 3.62 -7.25
C ARG A 133 26.33 3.10 -6.34
N GLU A 134 25.73 1.97 -6.74
CA GLU A 134 24.86 1.23 -5.83
C GLU A 134 25.73 0.62 -4.72
N GLU A 135 25.45 1.01 -3.48
CA GLU A 135 26.16 0.49 -2.33
C GLU A 135 25.21 0.24 -1.17
N LYS A 136 25.47 -0.83 -0.41
CA LYS A 136 24.66 -1.12 0.78
C LYS A 136 24.90 -0.01 1.80
N LEU A 137 23.82 0.60 2.31
CA LEU A 137 23.88 1.67 3.30
C LEU A 137 24.84 1.36 4.47
N LYS A 138 24.91 0.09 4.90
CA LYS A 138 25.81 -0.37 5.97
C LYS A 138 27.30 -0.07 5.71
N ASN A 139 27.71 0.03 4.45
CA ASN A 139 29.08 0.34 4.05
C ASN A 139 29.34 1.86 4.04
N CYS A 140 28.28 2.66 3.90
CA CYS A 140 28.35 4.12 3.85
C CYS A 140 28.22 4.76 5.24
N ILE A 141 27.69 4.03 6.22
CA ILE A 141 27.50 4.51 7.60
C ILE A 141 28.63 4.03 8.52
N SER A 142 29.10 4.92 9.40
CA SER A 142 30.11 4.58 10.43
C SER A 142 29.56 3.66 11.53
N PHE A 143 28.27 3.72 11.79
CA PHE A 143 27.57 2.87 12.75
C PHE A 143 26.11 2.67 12.32
N GLY A 144 25.52 1.53 12.68
CA GLY A 144 24.15 1.18 12.35
C GLY A 144 23.09 2.02 13.08
N PRO A 145 21.80 1.80 12.80
CA PRO A 145 20.73 2.45 13.55
C PRO A 145 20.83 2.09 15.02
N ARG A 146 21.15 3.08 15.86
CA ARG A 146 21.21 2.95 17.32
C ARG A 146 20.05 3.71 17.92
N ASN A 147 19.49 3.15 18.99
CA ASN A 147 18.45 3.85 19.74
C ASN A 147 19.07 5.00 20.52
N GLY A 148 18.36 6.13 20.56
CA GLY A 148 18.70 7.22 21.45
C GLY A 148 18.37 6.88 22.91
N PHE A 149 18.64 7.84 23.79
CA PHE A 149 18.40 7.74 25.22
C PHE A 149 17.18 8.58 25.63
N SER A 150 16.28 8.02 26.44
CA SER A 150 15.04 8.69 26.88
C SER A 150 14.92 8.73 28.40
N PRO A 151 15.66 9.63 29.08
CA PRO A 151 15.61 9.79 30.53
C PRO A 151 14.39 10.60 30.99
N LYS A 152 14.19 10.74 32.31
CA LYS A 152 13.15 11.59 32.89
C LYS A 152 13.49 13.08 32.72
N GLU A 153 12.46 13.92 32.63
CA GLU A 153 12.61 15.38 32.49
C GLU A 153 12.94 15.97 33.85
N THR A 154 13.90 16.88 33.88
CA THR A 154 14.19 17.70 35.06
C THR A 154 13.92 19.17 34.73
N THR A 155 13.62 19.95 35.77
CA THR A 155 13.53 21.41 35.68
C THR A 155 14.91 22.07 35.80
N GLU A 156 15.89 21.36 36.36
CA GLU A 156 17.24 21.87 36.58
C GLU A 156 18.05 21.90 35.28
N ASP A 157 18.88 22.94 35.11
CA ASP A 157 19.72 23.09 33.93
C ASP A 157 21.12 22.54 34.20
N THR A 158 21.33 21.32 33.72
CA THR A 158 22.60 20.57 33.85
C THR A 158 23.50 20.77 32.64
N GLY A 159 23.02 21.47 31.61
CA GLY A 159 23.69 21.62 30.32
C GLY A 159 23.53 20.43 29.37
N PHE A 160 22.80 19.38 29.75
CA PHE A 160 22.47 18.25 28.88
C PHE A 160 21.01 18.30 28.41
N TYR A 161 20.83 18.17 27.10
CA TYR A 161 19.52 18.23 26.44
C TYR A 161 19.31 17.01 25.53
N VAL A 162 18.08 16.52 25.50
CA VAL A 162 17.65 15.44 24.62
C VAL A 162 16.56 15.96 23.68
N LEU A 163 16.63 15.57 22.42
CA LEU A 163 15.60 15.87 21.43
C LEU A 163 14.30 15.12 21.74
N LYS A 164 13.18 15.83 21.74
CA LYS A 164 11.84 15.23 21.83
C LYS A 164 11.46 14.62 20.48
N LEU A 165 10.41 13.80 20.51
CA LEU A 165 9.87 13.17 19.32
C LEU A 165 9.47 14.20 18.24
N GLY A 166 9.02 15.40 18.62
CA GLY A 166 8.66 16.48 17.68
C GLY A 166 9.85 17.27 17.11
N ALA A 167 11.09 16.99 17.54
CA ALA A 167 12.25 17.73 17.07
C ALA A 167 12.65 17.37 15.63
N THR A 168 12.34 16.16 15.18
CA THR A 168 12.66 15.70 13.84
C THR A 168 11.43 15.77 12.94
N SER A 169 11.59 16.37 11.77
CA SER A 169 10.58 16.41 10.71
C SER A 169 11.23 15.94 9.39
N TYR A 170 10.47 15.90 8.29
CA TYR A 170 11.00 15.56 6.97
C TYR A 170 11.98 16.64 6.49
N GLY A 171 13.27 16.40 6.71
CA GLY A 171 14.37 17.26 6.25
C GLY A 171 14.73 18.43 7.16
N SER A 172 14.07 18.62 8.32
CA SER A 172 14.43 19.71 9.24
C SER A 172 14.48 19.27 10.71
N LEU A 173 15.43 19.87 11.44
CA LEU A 173 15.67 19.64 12.85
C LEU A 173 15.26 20.89 13.65
N ASN A 174 14.29 20.74 14.54
CA ASN A 174 13.83 21.78 15.44
C ASN A 174 14.48 21.64 16.83
N LEU A 175 15.45 22.50 17.13
CA LEU A 175 16.16 22.53 18.40
C LEU A 175 15.37 23.15 19.56
N THR A 176 14.16 23.66 19.33
CA THR A 176 13.28 24.13 20.42
C THR A 176 12.58 22.98 21.13
N GLU A 177 12.39 21.85 20.44
CA GLU A 177 11.74 20.64 20.97
C GLU A 177 12.74 19.78 21.76
N ILE A 178 13.21 20.32 22.87
CA ILE A 178 14.21 19.68 23.74
C ILE A 178 13.66 19.40 25.14
N LYS A 179 14.33 18.47 25.81
CA LYS A 179 14.08 18.01 27.16
C LYS A 179 15.36 18.14 27.98
N LYS A 180 15.30 18.80 29.13
CA LYS A 180 16.43 18.89 30.08
C LYS A 180 16.55 17.60 30.88
N ILE A 181 17.78 17.15 31.11
CA ILE A 181 18.05 15.85 31.73
C ILE A 181 19.11 15.98 32.82
N ASP A 182 18.95 15.31 33.95
CA ASP A 182 19.98 15.25 35.00
C ASP A 182 20.69 13.91 34.99
N VAL A 183 21.39 13.65 33.89
CA VAL A 183 22.20 12.45 33.71
C VAL A 183 23.53 12.87 33.10
N ALA A 184 24.61 12.59 33.80
CA ALA A 184 25.95 12.77 33.26
C ALA A 184 26.19 11.74 32.16
N ILE A 185 26.46 12.21 30.94
CA ILE A 185 26.78 11.36 29.79
C ILE A 185 28.25 11.60 29.43
N GLU A 186 29.00 10.51 29.25
CA GLU A 186 30.39 10.57 28.79
C GLU A 186 30.49 11.28 27.44
N LYS A 187 31.47 12.17 27.27
CA LYS A 187 31.60 13.02 26.07
C LYS A 187 31.83 12.22 24.79
N GLU A 188 32.42 11.03 24.91
CA GLU A 188 32.68 10.12 23.80
C GLU A 188 31.44 9.27 23.42
N SER A 189 30.33 9.41 24.15
CA SER A 189 29.12 8.64 23.90
C SER A 189 28.53 8.92 22.51
N HIS A 190 28.00 7.86 21.90
CA HIS A 190 27.24 7.92 20.64
C HIS A 190 25.90 8.67 20.76
N LEU A 191 25.49 9.06 21.96
CA LEU A 191 24.29 9.84 22.22
C LEU A 191 24.42 11.31 21.81
N PHE A 192 25.65 11.80 21.67
CA PHE A 192 25.89 13.15 21.14
C PHE A 192 25.76 13.16 19.63
N ILE A 193 24.83 13.99 19.15
CA ILE A 193 24.58 14.21 17.73
C ILE A 193 25.73 15.04 17.16
N ARG A 194 26.33 14.53 16.09
CA ARG A 194 27.44 15.15 15.36
C ARG A 194 26.97 15.68 14.02
N LYS A 195 27.80 16.51 13.42
CA LYS A 195 27.60 16.96 12.03
C LYS A 195 27.58 15.73 11.12
N TYR A 196 26.64 15.73 10.18
CA TYR A 196 26.33 14.67 9.22
C TYR A 196 25.69 13.41 9.80
N ASP A 197 25.24 13.42 11.06
CA ASP A 197 24.40 12.35 11.57
C ASP A 197 23.02 12.37 10.90
N ILE A 198 22.54 11.17 10.56
CA ILE A 198 21.18 10.96 10.05
C ILE A 198 20.30 10.58 11.23
N LEU A 199 19.32 11.43 11.53
CA LEU A 199 18.33 11.17 12.58
C LEU A 199 17.08 10.56 11.94
N ILE A 200 16.61 9.44 12.48
CA ILE A 200 15.44 8.72 11.98
C ILE A 200 14.45 8.50 13.12
N GLN A 201 13.19 8.86 12.87
CA GLN A 201 12.12 8.73 13.84
C GLN A 201 11.43 7.37 13.73
N ARG A 202 11.29 6.71 14.89
CA ARG A 202 10.60 5.42 15.04
C ARG A 202 9.19 5.56 15.62
N GLY A 203 8.58 6.74 15.49
CA GLY A 203 7.21 6.97 15.97
C GLY A 203 6.20 6.19 15.12
N ASN A 204 5.16 5.64 15.75
CA ASN A 204 4.13 4.84 15.04
C ASN A 204 2.95 5.67 14.51
N SER A 205 2.89 6.98 14.79
CA SER A 205 1.83 7.85 14.29
C SER A 205 2.15 8.37 12.89
N ALA A 206 1.15 8.44 12.01
CA ALA A 206 1.29 8.84 10.60
C ALA A 206 2.16 10.10 10.36
N ASN A 207 2.09 11.07 11.27
CA ASN A 207 2.85 12.32 11.16
C ASN A 207 4.36 12.20 11.43
N TYR A 208 4.80 11.06 11.99
CA TYR A 208 6.14 10.85 12.55
C TYR A 208 6.79 9.54 12.11
N VAL A 209 6.08 8.69 11.35
CA VAL A 209 6.63 7.44 10.84
C VAL A 209 7.61 7.76 9.72
N GLY A 210 8.89 7.41 9.91
CA GLY A 210 9.91 7.52 8.87
C GLY A 210 10.38 8.96 8.58
N SER A 211 10.00 9.94 9.38
CA SER A 211 10.62 11.26 9.34
C SER A 211 12.12 11.14 9.60
N ASN A 212 12.90 11.84 8.78
CA ASN A 212 14.34 11.83 8.86
C ASN A 212 14.90 13.21 8.53
N CYS A 213 16.04 13.52 9.12
CA CYS A 213 16.78 14.73 8.81
C CYS A 213 18.28 14.47 8.89
N LEU A 214 19.03 15.15 8.04
CA LEU A 214 20.48 15.21 8.09
C LEU A 214 20.88 16.41 8.95
N ASN A 215 21.70 16.18 9.97
CA ASN A 215 22.23 17.26 10.79
C ASN A 215 23.41 17.93 10.07
N ASN A 216 23.14 18.97 9.28
CA ASN A 216 24.15 19.69 8.49
C ASN A 216 24.93 20.76 9.27
#